data_AF-A0A0W0S6H7-F1
#
_entry.id   AF-A0A0W0S6H7-F1
#
_cell.length_a   1.000
_cell.length_b   1.000
_cell.length_c   1.000
_cell.angle_alpha   90.00
_cell.angle_beta   90.00
_cell.angle_gamma   90.00
#
_symmetry.space_group_name_H-M   'P 1'
#
loop_
_entity.id
_entity.type
_entity.pdbx_description
1 polymer ?
#
loop_
_entity_poly.entity_id
_entity_poly.type
_entity_poly.pdbx_seq_one_letter_code
_entity_poly.pdbx_strand_id
1 'polypeptide(L)'
;MAGEIASHFELTGWKRGTACQAAEKCFNAWLEDFGEHGNREDRAILSQVRAFFEKEGASRFENESHPNSERLYNRAGFFRTDSEGFRIFMVLSEVYRKEICQGFEPKMVNKVLIKAGWIVPGNDGKASQKRRIKGIGIPRCYVFTDKVWSDDY
;
A
#
# COMPACT_ATOMS: atom_id res chain seq x y z
N MET A 1 32.42 -35.86 -7.58
CA MET A 1 33.82 -35.43 -7.34
C MET A 1 34.11 -34.22 -8.20
N ALA A 2 34.03 -33.04 -7.60
CA ALA A 2 34.58 -31.75 -8.07
C ALA A 2 34.34 -30.75 -6.92
N GLY A 3 34.79 -31.14 -5.73
CA GLY A 3 34.88 -30.25 -4.59
C GLY A 3 36.28 -29.64 -4.55
N GLU A 4 36.37 -28.47 -3.96
CA GLU A 4 37.55 -27.99 -3.23
C GLU A 4 38.74 -27.41 -3.99
N ILE A 5 38.60 -26.36 -4.80
CA ILE A 5 39.69 -25.38 -4.92
C ILE A 5 39.11 -23.97 -5.09
N ALA A 6 39.64 -23.00 -4.36
CA ALA A 6 39.30 -21.56 -4.33
C ALA A 6 38.29 -21.11 -3.25
N SER A 7 38.34 -21.72 -2.08
CA SER A 7 38.01 -21.04 -0.81
C SER A 7 39.30 -20.67 -0.05
N HIS A 8 40.26 -20.05 -0.75
CA HIS A 8 41.57 -19.69 -0.18
C HIS A 8 41.91 -18.20 -0.32
N PHE A 9 40.92 -17.32 -0.20
CA PHE A 9 41.18 -15.91 0.09
C PHE A 9 40.15 -15.42 1.11
N GLU A 10 40.59 -15.36 2.36
CA GLU A 10 39.86 -14.98 3.56
C GLU A 10 39.43 -13.50 3.55
N LEU A 11 38.42 -13.13 2.74
CA LEU A 11 38.01 -11.72 2.64
C LEU A 11 36.51 -11.40 2.77
N THR A 12 35.64 -12.36 3.06
CA THR A 12 34.29 -12.04 3.55
C THR A 12 33.85 -13.07 4.57
N GLY A 13 33.56 -12.66 5.81
CA GLY A 13 33.24 -13.57 6.93
C GLY A 13 31.90 -14.31 6.80
N TRP A 14 31.77 -15.26 5.87
CA TRP A 14 30.57 -16.08 5.70
C TRP A 14 30.86 -17.57 5.92
N LYS A 15 30.04 -18.23 6.76
CA LYS A 15 30.12 -19.67 7.04
C LYS A 15 29.66 -20.51 5.83
N ARG A 16 30.32 -21.65 5.62
CA ARG A 16 30.06 -22.64 4.57
C ARG A 16 28.63 -23.21 4.69
N GLY A 17 27.85 -23.17 3.62
CA GLY A 17 26.50 -23.78 3.54
C GLY A 17 25.33 -22.83 3.25
N THR A 18 25.51 -21.51 3.36
CA THR A 18 24.42 -20.52 3.22
C THR A 18 23.97 -20.29 1.78
N ALA A 19 24.81 -20.61 0.80
CA ALA A 19 24.50 -20.36 -0.62
C ALA A 19 23.42 -21.30 -1.18
N CYS A 20 23.39 -22.57 -0.76
CA CYS A 20 22.37 -23.53 -1.24
C CYS A 20 20.99 -23.31 -0.60
N GLN A 21 20.93 -22.95 0.69
CA GLN A 21 19.66 -22.62 1.36
C GLN A 21 19.04 -21.29 0.89
N ALA A 22 19.87 -20.32 0.48
CA ALA A 22 19.39 -19.08 -0.12
C ALA A 22 18.75 -19.31 -1.49
N ALA A 23 19.33 -20.21 -2.31
CA ALA A 23 18.79 -20.55 -3.62
C ALA A 23 17.43 -21.27 -3.52
N GLU A 24 17.24 -22.17 -2.55
CA GLU A 24 15.98 -22.87 -2.30
C GLU A 24 14.86 -21.93 -1.81
N LYS A 25 15.18 -20.95 -0.96
CA LYS A 25 14.23 -19.91 -0.53
C LYS A 25 13.82 -18.99 -1.67
N CYS A 26 14.75 -18.57 -2.51
CA CYS A 26 14.41 -17.77 -3.69
C CYS A 26 13.57 -18.58 -4.69
N PHE A 27 13.81 -19.89 -4.82
CA PHE A 27 13.05 -20.75 -5.72
C PHE A 27 11.63 -21.06 -5.21
N ASN A 28 11.45 -21.24 -3.90
CA ASN A 28 10.11 -21.40 -3.31
C ASN A 28 9.32 -20.08 -3.30
N ALA A 29 9.98 -18.94 -3.00
CA ALA A 29 9.35 -17.63 -3.14
C ALA A 29 8.97 -17.33 -4.60
N TRP A 30 9.76 -17.80 -5.56
CA TRP A 30 9.46 -17.72 -7.00
C TRP A 30 8.31 -18.65 -7.40
N LEU A 31 8.19 -19.85 -6.83
CA LEU A 31 7.06 -20.77 -7.06
C LEU A 31 5.74 -20.26 -6.45
N GLU A 32 5.78 -19.58 -5.30
CA GLU A 32 4.62 -18.87 -4.72
C GLU A 32 4.22 -17.64 -5.57
N ASP A 33 5.18 -17.02 -6.27
CA ASP A 33 4.92 -15.90 -7.19
C ASP A 33 4.25 -16.35 -8.51
N PHE A 34 4.42 -17.61 -8.89
CA PHE A 34 3.89 -18.24 -10.11
C PHE A 34 2.58 -19.02 -9.92
N GLY A 35 2.09 -19.16 -8.68
CA GLY A 35 0.80 -19.77 -8.37
C GLY A 35 -0.36 -18.77 -8.49
N GLU A 36 -1.26 -19.03 -9.45
CA GLU A 36 -2.60 -18.44 -9.63
C GLU A 36 -2.66 -16.95 -10.01
N HIS A 37 -3.28 -16.68 -11.16
CA HIS A 37 -3.50 -15.36 -11.79
C HIS A 37 -3.93 -14.19 -10.88
N GLY A 38 -4.48 -14.45 -9.68
CA GLY A 38 -4.85 -13.42 -8.70
C GLY A 38 -3.68 -12.64 -8.13
N ASN A 39 -2.48 -13.23 -8.01
CA ASN A 39 -1.34 -12.53 -7.40
C ASN A 39 -0.84 -11.36 -8.27
N ARG A 40 -0.91 -11.49 -9.60
CA ARG A 40 -0.47 -10.44 -10.53
C ARG A 40 -1.42 -9.24 -10.57
N GLU A 41 -2.72 -9.48 -10.59
CA GLU A 41 -3.72 -8.40 -10.53
C GLU A 41 -3.69 -7.69 -9.18
N ASP A 42 -3.61 -8.44 -8.07
CA ASP A 42 -3.49 -7.88 -6.72
C ASP A 42 -2.25 -6.97 -6.63
N ARG A 43 -1.07 -7.44 -7.09
CA ARG A 43 0.16 -6.64 -7.15
C ARG A 43 0.01 -5.38 -8.01
N ALA A 44 -0.66 -5.47 -9.15
CA ALA A 44 -0.88 -4.31 -10.02
C ALA A 44 -1.77 -3.26 -9.34
N ILE A 45 -2.82 -3.69 -8.63
CA ILE A 45 -3.69 -2.80 -7.85
C ILE A 45 -2.90 -2.10 -6.74
N LEU A 46 -2.14 -2.86 -5.95
CA LEU A 46 -1.32 -2.31 -4.87
C LEU A 46 -0.30 -1.29 -5.41
N SER A 47 0.40 -1.63 -6.49
CA SER A 47 1.36 -0.75 -7.14
C SER A 47 0.71 0.56 -7.63
N GLN A 48 -0.47 0.49 -8.27
CA GLN A 48 -1.20 1.68 -8.73
C GLN A 48 -1.61 2.59 -7.56
N VAL A 49 -2.10 2.00 -6.47
CA VAL A 49 -2.51 2.75 -5.28
C VAL A 49 -1.30 3.44 -4.65
N ARG A 50 -0.16 2.74 -4.52
CA ARG A 50 1.09 3.34 -4.01
C ARG A 50 1.54 4.51 -4.89
N ALA A 51 1.58 4.33 -6.21
CA ALA A 51 1.95 5.37 -7.16
C ALA A 51 1.05 6.62 -7.07
N PHE A 52 -0.25 6.44 -6.80
CA PHE A 52 -1.16 7.57 -6.55
C PHE A 52 -0.75 8.37 -5.32
N PHE A 53 -0.43 7.72 -4.20
CA PHE A 53 -0.03 8.41 -2.96
C PHE A 53 1.36 9.04 -3.07
N GLU A 54 2.31 8.41 -3.76
CA GLU A 54 3.63 8.98 -4.05
C GLU A 54 3.51 10.28 -4.86
N LYS A 55 2.61 10.31 -5.85
CA LYS A 55 2.41 11.46 -6.73
C LYS A 55 1.62 12.59 -6.07
N GLU A 56 0.56 12.26 -5.32
CA GLU A 56 -0.46 13.23 -4.90
C GLU A 56 -0.48 13.52 -3.38
N GLY A 57 0.26 12.75 -2.58
CA GLY A 57 0.14 12.68 -1.11
C GLY A 57 0.39 13.99 -0.35
N ALA A 58 1.16 14.92 -0.91
CA ALA A 58 1.44 16.23 -0.31
C ALA A 58 0.56 17.36 -0.86
N SER A 59 0.10 17.27 -2.12
CA SER A 59 -0.51 18.40 -2.82
C SER A 59 -2.03 18.38 -2.84
N ARG A 60 -2.68 17.23 -2.67
CA ARG A 60 -4.15 17.10 -2.83
C ARG A 60 -4.89 16.70 -1.56
N PHE A 61 -4.20 16.64 -0.43
CA PHE A 61 -4.76 16.26 0.86
C PHE A 61 -4.63 17.39 1.89
N GLU A 62 -5.73 17.69 2.57
CA GLU A 62 -5.79 18.70 3.64
C GLU A 62 -5.91 18.07 5.02
N ASN A 63 -5.45 18.78 6.04
CA ASN A 63 -5.62 18.33 7.41
C ASN A 63 -7.11 18.33 7.81
N GLU A 64 -7.63 17.23 8.37
CA GLU A 64 -9.06 17.13 8.73
C GLU A 64 -9.53 18.17 9.78
N SER A 65 -8.59 18.66 10.61
CA SER A 65 -8.86 19.61 11.70
C SER A 65 -8.79 21.07 11.26
N HIS A 66 -8.06 21.35 10.18
CA HIS A 66 -7.93 22.68 9.59
C HIS A 66 -8.16 22.63 8.06
N PRO A 67 -9.34 22.20 7.59
CA PRO A 67 -9.64 22.19 6.17
C PRO A 67 -9.86 23.61 5.65
N ASN A 68 -9.49 23.86 4.39
CA ASN A 68 -9.48 25.16 3.71
C ASN A 68 -8.38 26.13 4.18
N SER A 69 -7.24 25.63 4.69
CA SER A 69 -6.09 26.52 4.97
C SER A 69 -5.49 27.12 3.70
N GLU A 70 -5.61 26.41 2.57
CA GLU A 70 -5.16 26.84 1.26
C GLU A 70 -6.20 26.42 0.20
N ARG A 71 -6.35 27.19 -0.89
CA ARG A 71 -7.25 26.80 -1.99
C ARG A 71 -6.64 25.63 -2.76
N LEU A 72 -6.95 24.40 -2.35
CA LEU A 72 -6.60 23.21 -3.12
C LEU A 72 -7.50 23.08 -4.36
N TYR A 73 -6.91 23.20 -5.55
CA TYR A 73 -7.57 22.79 -6.78
C TYR A 73 -7.57 21.27 -6.87
N ASN A 74 -8.72 20.66 -7.15
CA ASN A 74 -8.87 19.20 -7.29
C ASN A 74 -8.53 18.36 -6.04
N ARG A 75 -9.07 18.73 -4.87
CA ARG A 75 -8.90 17.99 -3.59
C ARG A 75 -9.15 16.48 -3.74
N ALA A 76 -8.16 15.67 -3.38
CA ALA A 76 -8.24 14.20 -3.34
C ALA A 76 -8.88 13.70 -2.04
N GLY A 77 -8.65 14.42 -0.94
CA GLY A 77 -9.19 14.04 0.35
C GLY A 77 -8.59 14.80 1.52
N PHE A 78 -8.57 14.13 2.67
CA PHE A 78 -8.05 14.67 3.91
C PHE A 78 -6.98 13.74 4.50
N PHE A 79 -6.18 14.24 5.43
CA PHE A 79 -5.33 13.41 6.27
C PHE A 79 -5.46 13.83 7.72
N ARG A 80 -5.14 12.91 8.61
CA ARG A 80 -4.86 13.19 10.02
C ARG A 80 -3.55 12.53 10.38
N THR A 81 -2.84 13.12 11.33
CA THR A 81 -1.67 12.49 11.93
C THR A 81 -2.13 11.67 13.14
N ASP A 82 -1.67 10.44 13.26
CA ASP A 82 -1.88 9.64 14.46
C ASP A 82 -0.93 10.06 15.60
N SER A 83 -0.97 9.33 16.72
CA SER A 83 -0.11 9.58 17.87
C SER A 83 1.37 9.29 17.62
N GLU A 84 1.69 8.47 16.63
CA GLU A 84 3.05 8.04 16.29
C GLU A 84 3.68 8.94 15.20
N GLY A 85 2.89 9.85 14.62
CA GLY A 85 3.35 10.79 13.60
C GLY A 85 3.05 10.35 12.17
N PHE A 86 2.40 9.20 11.97
CA PHE A 86 2.04 8.71 10.64
C PHE A 86 0.76 9.37 10.13
N ARG A 87 0.70 9.56 8.81
CA ARG A 87 -0.47 10.14 8.14
C ARG A 87 -1.46 9.04 7.79
N ILE A 88 -2.66 9.16 8.34
CA ILE A 88 -3.83 8.40 7.93
C ILE A 88 -4.55 9.21 6.87
N PHE A 89 -4.61 8.69 5.64
CA PHE A 89 -5.25 9.37 4.52
C PHE A 89 -6.72 8.99 4.40
N MET A 90 -7.55 9.93 4.00
CA MET A 90 -8.99 9.79 3.82
C MET A 90 -9.35 10.27 2.41
N VAL A 91 -9.39 9.34 1.46
CA VAL A 91 -9.65 9.64 0.04
C VAL A 91 -11.15 9.76 -0.21
N LEU A 92 -11.57 10.82 -0.91
CA LEU A 92 -12.97 11.02 -1.28
C LEU A 92 -13.45 9.98 -2.29
N SER A 93 -14.74 9.64 -2.23
CA SER A 93 -15.33 8.56 -3.04
C SER A 93 -15.17 8.76 -4.55
N GLU A 94 -15.31 9.97 -5.06
CA GLU A 94 -15.15 10.29 -6.49
C GLU A 94 -13.71 10.06 -6.98
N VAL A 95 -12.72 10.53 -6.21
CA VAL A 95 -11.29 10.40 -6.51
C VAL A 95 -10.88 8.94 -6.44
N TYR A 96 -11.33 8.24 -5.40
CA TYR A 96 -11.10 6.80 -5.27
C TYR A 96 -11.59 6.03 -6.50
N ARG A 97 -12.83 6.30 -6.95
CA ARG A 97 -13.42 5.61 -8.09
C ARG A 97 -12.72 5.96 -9.41
N LYS A 98 -12.39 7.23 -9.64
CA LYS A 98 -11.90 7.72 -10.94
C LYS A 98 -10.40 7.54 -11.13
N GLU A 99 -9.63 7.57 -10.05
CA GLU A 99 -8.16 7.58 -10.11
C GLU A 99 -7.58 6.30 -9.50
N ILE A 100 -7.99 5.94 -8.29
CA ILE A 100 -7.44 4.75 -7.60
C ILE A 100 -7.95 3.46 -8.23
N CYS A 101 -9.26 3.37 -8.53
CA CYS A 101 -9.85 2.20 -9.18
C CYS A 101 -9.76 2.23 -10.71
N GLN A 102 -9.04 3.17 -11.32
CA GLN A 102 -9.00 3.27 -12.77
C GLN A 102 -8.46 1.97 -13.38
N GLY A 103 -9.19 1.40 -14.35
CA GLY A 103 -8.80 0.15 -15.02
C GLY A 103 -9.14 -1.13 -14.26
N PHE A 104 -9.65 -1.06 -13.03
CA PHE A 104 -10.00 -2.22 -12.21
C PHE A 104 -11.44 -2.17 -11.70
N GLU A 105 -12.03 -3.33 -11.38
CA GLU A 105 -13.34 -3.35 -10.73
C GLU A 105 -13.22 -2.86 -9.27
N PRO A 106 -14.00 -1.85 -8.82
CA PRO A 106 -13.89 -1.31 -7.47
C PRO A 106 -14.08 -2.35 -6.35
N LYS A 107 -14.87 -3.40 -6.59
CA LYS A 107 -15.05 -4.49 -5.61
C LYS A 107 -13.77 -5.30 -5.43
N MET A 108 -13.06 -5.59 -6.53
CA MET A 108 -11.77 -6.28 -6.49
C MET A 108 -10.74 -5.42 -5.77
N VAL A 109 -10.62 -4.13 -6.12
CA VAL A 109 -9.71 -3.18 -5.46
C VAL A 109 -9.98 -3.11 -3.95
N ASN A 110 -11.25 -2.98 -3.54
CA ASN A 110 -11.62 -2.98 -2.12
C ASN A 110 -11.19 -4.26 -1.41
N LYS A 111 -11.39 -5.43 -2.03
CA LYS A 111 -11.03 -6.73 -1.46
C LYS A 111 -9.52 -6.83 -1.25
N VAL A 112 -8.74 -6.45 -2.25
CA VAL A 112 -7.26 -6.47 -2.22
C VAL A 112 -6.73 -5.52 -1.15
N LEU A 113 -7.21 -4.27 -1.13
CA LEU A 113 -6.74 -3.26 -0.17
C LEU A 113 -7.15 -3.58 1.27
N ILE A 114 -8.32 -4.17 1.50
CA ILE A 114 -8.71 -4.66 2.83
C ILE A 114 -7.85 -5.85 3.23
N LYS A 115 -7.64 -6.82 2.33
CA LYS A 115 -6.81 -8.01 2.59
C LYS A 115 -5.37 -7.64 2.95
N ALA A 116 -4.79 -6.66 2.24
CA ALA A 116 -3.46 -6.11 2.52
C ALA A 116 -3.42 -5.22 3.77
N GLY A 117 -4.57 -4.86 4.35
CA GLY A 117 -4.67 -3.95 5.50
C GLY A 117 -4.36 -2.49 5.17
N TRP A 118 -4.39 -2.11 3.89
CA TRP A 118 -4.19 -0.73 3.45
C TRP A 118 -5.43 0.11 3.71
N ILE A 119 -6.63 -0.49 3.66
CA ILE A 119 -7.88 0.18 4.01
C ILE A 119 -8.39 -0.31 5.35
N VAL A 120 -8.77 0.64 6.21
CA VAL A 120 -9.54 0.36 7.42
C VAL A 120 -11.03 0.28 7.04
N PRO A 121 -11.66 -0.91 7.12
CA PRO A 121 -13.09 -1.03 6.86
C PRO A 121 -13.90 -0.25 7.91
N GLY A 122 -15.07 0.24 7.52
CA GLY A 122 -16.04 0.81 8.45
C GLY A 122 -16.65 -0.26 9.36
N ASN A 123 -17.44 0.17 10.34
CA ASN A 123 -18.16 -0.73 11.26
C ASN A 123 -19.13 -1.68 10.53
N ASP A 124 -19.54 -1.36 9.30
CA ASP A 124 -20.38 -2.21 8.45
C ASP A 124 -19.57 -3.17 7.55
N GLY A 125 -18.25 -3.26 7.77
CA GLY A 125 -17.33 -4.09 6.99
C GLY A 125 -17.02 -3.56 5.59
N LYS A 126 -17.57 -2.39 5.20
CA LYS A 126 -17.33 -1.82 3.87
C LYS A 126 -16.05 -1.00 3.84
N ALA A 127 -15.38 -1.01 2.70
CA ALA A 127 -14.16 -0.20 2.48
C ALA A 127 -14.41 1.31 2.64
N SER A 128 -15.59 1.79 2.25
CA SER A 128 -15.98 3.19 2.39
C SER A 128 -16.70 3.45 3.71
N GLN A 129 -16.40 4.57 4.37
CA GLN A 129 -17.04 4.97 5.63
C GLN A 129 -17.35 6.46 5.65
N LYS A 130 -18.36 6.86 6.45
CA LYS A 130 -18.71 8.26 6.67
C LYS A 130 -17.78 8.83 7.74
N ARG A 131 -17.06 9.92 7.43
CA ARG A 131 -16.13 10.58 8.37
C ARG A 131 -16.59 12.00 8.62
N ARG A 132 -16.59 12.43 9.88
CA ARG A 132 -16.90 13.82 10.23
C ARG A 132 -15.65 14.66 10.05
N ILE A 133 -15.70 15.59 9.10
CA ILE A 133 -14.63 16.53 8.76
C ILE A 133 -15.09 17.93 9.15
N LYS A 134 -14.30 18.63 9.96
CA LYS A 134 -14.63 19.98 10.46
C LYS A 134 -14.87 20.92 9.26
N GLY A 135 -15.87 21.80 9.30
CA GLY A 135 -16.11 22.76 8.21
C GLY A 135 -16.56 22.21 6.85
N ILE A 136 -16.57 20.89 6.63
CA ILE A 136 -17.02 20.25 5.39
C ILE A 136 -18.29 19.42 5.60
N GLY A 137 -18.41 18.73 6.75
CA GLY A 137 -19.57 17.89 7.07
C GLY A 137 -19.18 16.42 7.21
N ILE A 138 -19.96 15.51 6.61
CA ILE A 138 -19.79 14.06 6.78
C ILE A 138 -19.59 13.36 5.41
N PRO A 139 -18.48 13.62 4.71
CA PRO A 139 -18.19 12.96 3.44
C PRO A 139 -18.00 11.45 3.62
N ARG A 140 -18.22 10.72 2.52
CA ARG A 140 -17.87 9.31 2.40
C ARG A 140 -16.44 9.19 1.87
N CYS A 141 -15.58 8.55 2.65
CA CYS A 141 -14.16 8.40 2.36
C CYS A 141 -13.71 6.95 2.49
N TYR A 142 -12.59 6.65 1.84
CA TYR A 142 -11.80 5.43 2.05
C TYR A 142 -10.61 5.78 2.93
N VAL A 143 -10.45 5.07 4.04
CA VAL A 143 -9.44 5.38 5.06
C VAL A 143 -8.23 4.48 4.86
N PHE A 144 -7.10 5.08 4.51
CA PHE A 144 -5.85 4.40 4.26
C PHE A 144 -4.91 4.47 5.46
N THR A 145 -4.26 3.35 5.74
CA THR A 145 -3.25 3.20 6.80
C THR A 145 -1.86 3.59 6.32
N ASP A 146 -0.90 3.64 7.25
CA ASP A 146 0.53 3.79 6.97
C ASP A 146 1.09 2.60 6.16
N LYS A 147 0.43 1.44 6.18
CA LYS A 147 0.84 0.24 5.44
C LYS A 147 0.93 0.42 3.93
N VAL A 148 0.33 1.47 3.38
CA VAL A 148 0.54 1.88 1.98
C VAL A 148 2.03 2.03 1.66
N TRP A 149 2.85 2.40 2.65
CA TRP A 149 4.29 2.61 2.53
C TRP A 149 5.14 1.41 2.95
N SER A 150 4.54 0.32 3.44
CA SER A 150 5.25 -0.90 3.86
C SER A 150 5.75 -1.67 2.64
N ASP A 151 6.99 -2.16 2.62
CA ASP A 151 7.55 -2.88 1.47
C ASP A 151 7.15 -4.37 1.40
N ASP A 152 6.48 -4.90 2.42
CA ASP A 152 5.98 -6.27 2.47
C ASP A 152 4.48 -6.35 2.11
N TYR A 153 4.16 -7.04 1.00
CA TYR A 153 2.79 -7.40 0.59
C TYR A 153 2.69 -8.86 0.14
#